data_AF-A0A2T2YJD5-F1
#
_entry.id   AF-A0A2T2YJD5-F1
#
_cell.length_a   1.000
_cell.length_b   1.000
_cell.length_c   1.000
_cell.angle_alpha   90.00
_cell.angle_beta   90.00
_cell.angle_gamma   90.00
#
_symmetry.space_group_name_H-M   'P 1'
#
loop_
_entity.id
_entity.type
_entity.pdbx_description
1 polymer ?
#
loop_
_entity_poly.entity_id
_entity_poly.type
_entity_poly.pdbx_seq_one_letter_code
_entity_poly.pdbx_strand_id
1 'polypeptide(L)'
;MIDKNTGQLTFGTGKTVFPITTLSELKAINLSAVHEEGVLGNEWIHYTVKNVLIAGKFFYLTFFFHEEILDSVSFIFNDCEIDLTSNWDCWSEKREKENAVLYNNWLDKEIGTSRNFLWGTVWASYDPKSGGSSIGISYK
;
A
#
# COMPACT_ATOMS: atom_id res chain seq x y z
N MET A 1 -8.26 4.45 6.72
CA MET A 1 -7.38 4.32 5.55
C MET A 1 -7.99 3.52 4.42
N ILE A 2 -9.00 2.65 4.62
CA ILE A 2 -9.75 2.05 3.50
C ILE A 2 -11.25 2.22 3.73
N ASP A 3 -11.95 2.87 2.81
CA ASP A 3 -13.41 2.88 2.80
C ASP A 3 -13.92 1.59 2.13
N LYS A 4 -14.60 0.72 2.91
CA LYS A 4 -15.10 -0.57 2.43
C LYS A 4 -16.19 -0.46 1.35
N ASN A 5 -16.87 0.68 1.23
CA ASN A 5 -17.96 0.87 0.27
C ASN A 5 -17.44 1.41 -1.06
N THR A 6 -16.35 2.18 -1.05
CA THR A 6 -15.86 2.90 -2.23
C THR A 6 -14.45 2.50 -2.69
N GLY A 7 -13.64 1.87 -1.84
CA GLY A 7 -12.23 1.59 -2.13
C GLY A 7 -11.31 2.80 -2.01
N GLN A 8 -11.85 3.93 -1.55
CA GLN A 8 -11.10 5.15 -1.30
C GLN A 8 -10.11 4.96 -0.15
N LEU A 9 -8.91 5.50 -0.31
CA LEU A 9 -7.90 5.59 0.73
C LEU A 9 -7.88 6.99 1.35
N THR A 10 -7.90 7.05 2.68
CA THR A 10 -7.84 8.32 3.43
C THR A 10 -6.62 8.35 4.34
N PHE A 11 -5.89 9.45 4.30
CA PHE A 11 -4.62 9.68 5.00
C PHE A 11 -4.78 10.75 6.09
N GLY A 12 -3.89 10.76 7.09
CA GLY A 12 -4.07 11.51 8.35
C GLY A 12 -4.30 13.03 8.22
N THR A 13 -3.94 13.65 7.10
CA THR A 13 -4.19 15.08 6.81
C THR A 13 -5.52 15.35 6.10
N GLY A 14 -6.39 14.34 5.97
CA GLY A 14 -7.63 14.43 5.21
C GLY A 14 -7.44 14.27 3.70
N LYS A 15 -6.21 13.97 3.25
CA LYS A 15 -5.91 13.63 1.86
C LYS A 15 -6.57 12.32 1.48
N THR A 16 -7.06 12.23 0.24
CA THR A 16 -7.83 11.09 -0.23
C THR A 16 -7.37 10.67 -1.62
N VAL A 17 -7.24 9.36 -1.82
CA VAL A 17 -7.00 8.74 -3.12
C VAL A 17 -8.20 7.88 -3.45
N PHE A 18 -8.80 8.08 -4.61
CA PHE A 18 -9.93 7.32 -5.11
C PHE A 18 -9.45 6.23 -6.07
N PRO A 19 -10.22 5.16 -6.29
CA PRO A 19 -9.89 4.16 -7.32
C PRO A 19 -9.70 4.76 -8.73
N ILE A 20 -10.34 5.89 -9.00
CA ILE A 20 -10.26 6.61 -10.28
C ILE A 20 -9.16 7.68 -10.31
N THR A 21 -8.41 7.87 -9.22
CA THR A 21 -7.35 8.87 -9.15
C THR A 21 -6.27 8.52 -10.16
N THR A 22 -5.89 9.50 -10.96
CA THR A 22 -4.80 9.37 -11.94
C THR A 22 -3.43 9.54 -11.30
N LEU A 23 -2.37 9.12 -11.99
CA LEU A 23 -1.00 9.31 -11.51
C LEU A 23 -0.69 10.81 -11.32
N SER A 24 -1.13 11.63 -12.29
CA SER A 24 -0.97 13.08 -12.24
C SER A 24 -1.66 13.71 -11.01
N GLU A 25 -2.89 13.28 -10.70
CA GLU A 25 -3.61 13.71 -9.49
C GLU A 25 -2.93 13.21 -8.22
N LEU A 26 -2.46 11.96 -8.20
CA LEU A 26 -1.74 11.40 -7.04
C LEU A 26 -0.48 12.20 -6.70
N LYS A 27 0.29 12.60 -7.71
CA LYS A 27 1.47 13.46 -7.53
C LYS A 27 1.08 14.81 -6.92
N ALA A 28 -0.02 15.40 -7.38
CA ALA A 28 -0.52 16.68 -6.86
C ALA A 28 -1.00 16.60 -5.39
N ILE A 29 -1.52 15.44 -4.95
CA ILE A 29 -1.89 15.21 -3.54
C ILE A 29 -0.68 15.31 -2.61
N ASN A 30 0.53 14.98 -3.10
CA ASN A 30 1.79 15.07 -2.37
C ASN A 30 1.73 14.37 -1.00
N LEU A 31 1.54 13.05 -0.99
CA LEU A 31 1.34 12.26 0.25
C LEU A 31 2.57 12.26 1.16
N SER A 32 3.79 12.35 0.61
CA SER A 32 5.05 12.41 1.34
C SER A 32 6.10 13.17 0.53
N ALA A 33 7.05 13.81 1.22
CA ALA A 33 8.22 14.41 0.59
C ALA A 33 9.15 13.35 -0.01
N VAL A 34 9.13 12.12 0.52
CA VAL A 34 9.94 11.00 0.04
C VAL A 34 9.09 10.12 -0.87
N HIS A 35 9.39 10.17 -2.15
CA HIS A 35 8.73 9.37 -3.17
C HIS A 35 9.71 8.89 -4.24
N GLU A 36 9.35 7.80 -4.89
CA GLU A 36 10.09 7.18 -5.99
C GLU A 36 9.12 6.79 -7.10
N GLU A 37 9.53 7.00 -8.34
CA GLU A 37 8.80 6.57 -9.52
C GLU A 37 9.66 5.59 -10.31
N GLY A 38 9.06 4.50 -10.77
CA GLY A 38 9.71 3.54 -11.64
C GLY A 38 8.80 3.14 -12.80
N VAL A 39 9.37 3.21 -14.00
CA VAL A 39 8.72 2.77 -15.23
C VAL A 39 9.05 1.29 -15.42
N LEU A 40 8.02 0.45 -15.43
CA LEU A 40 8.15 -1.01 -15.53
C LEU A 40 8.16 -1.50 -16.98
N GLY A 41 7.89 -0.61 -17.94
CA GLY A 41 7.68 -0.94 -19.36
C GLY A 41 6.21 -1.26 -19.65
N ASN A 42 5.82 -1.22 -20.93
CA ASN A 42 4.43 -1.43 -21.37
C ASN A 42 3.42 -0.54 -20.61
N GLU A 43 3.70 0.77 -20.51
CA GLU A 43 2.81 1.78 -19.89
C GLU A 43 2.53 1.62 -18.39
N TRP A 44 3.19 0.66 -17.73
CA TRP A 44 3.12 0.51 -16.28
C TRP A 44 4.08 1.45 -15.56
N ILE A 45 3.53 2.13 -14.55
CA ILE A 45 4.27 2.99 -13.64
C ILE A 45 3.96 2.55 -12.22
N HIS A 46 4.98 2.38 -11.40
CA HIS A 46 4.79 2.39 -9.95
C HIS A 46 5.17 3.75 -9.39
N TYR A 47 4.37 4.25 -8.46
CA TYR A 47 4.65 5.45 -7.69
C TYR A 47 4.64 5.09 -6.21
N THR A 48 5.80 5.20 -5.57
CA THR A 48 6.00 4.80 -4.19
C THR A 48 6.14 6.03 -3.30
N VAL A 49 5.42 6.06 -2.19
CA VAL A 49 5.54 7.07 -1.14
C VAL A 49 5.93 6.40 0.16
N LYS A 50 6.90 6.99 0.85
CA LYS A 50 7.52 6.40 2.04
C LYS A 50 7.22 7.22 3.28
N ASN A 51 7.17 6.55 4.44
CA ASN A 51 6.98 7.14 5.77
C ASN A 51 5.75 8.05 5.87
N VAL A 52 4.63 7.66 5.25
CA VAL A 52 3.35 8.37 5.40
C VAL A 52 2.78 8.07 6.79
N LEU A 53 2.71 9.08 7.65
CA LEU A 53 2.18 8.93 9.01
C LEU A 53 0.64 8.90 9.00
N ILE A 54 0.06 7.77 9.42
CA ILE A 54 -1.39 7.58 9.53
C ILE A 54 -1.70 6.95 10.88
N ALA A 55 -2.45 7.65 11.72
CA ALA A 55 -2.87 7.16 13.04
C ALA A 55 -1.73 6.57 13.90
N GLY A 56 -0.55 7.22 13.88
CA GLY A 56 0.62 6.82 14.67
C GLY A 56 1.43 5.66 14.08
N LYS A 57 1.16 5.25 12.83
CA LYS A 57 1.95 4.24 12.11
C LYS A 57 2.53 4.85 10.83
N PHE A 58 3.70 4.36 10.44
CA PHE A 58 4.40 4.78 9.24
C PHE A 58 4.13 3.81 8.11
N PHE A 59 3.55 4.30 7.02
CA PHE A 59 3.18 3.52 5.85
C PHE A 59 4.19 3.72 4.72
N TYR A 60 4.45 2.63 4.02
CA TYR A 60 5.12 2.61 2.72
C TYR A 60 4.11 2.10 1.71
N LEU A 61 3.71 2.96 0.78
CA LEU A 61 2.69 2.63 -0.22
C LEU A 61 3.29 2.69 -1.61
N THR A 62 2.98 1.69 -2.43
CA THR A 62 3.26 1.66 -3.85
C THR A 62 1.94 1.59 -4.60
N PHE A 63 1.70 2.61 -5.42
CA PHE A 63 0.55 2.69 -6.31
C PHE A 63 0.99 2.22 -7.70
N PHE A 64 0.24 1.30 -8.29
CA PHE A 64 0.51 0.77 -9.61
C PHE A 64 -0.50 1.34 -10.59
N PHE A 65 0.02 1.96 -11.64
CA PHE A 65 -0.75 2.58 -12.69
C PHE A 65 -0.48 1.91 -14.03
N HIS A 66 -1.52 1.81 -14.84
CA HIS A 66 -1.44 1.50 -16.26
C HIS A 66 -2.16 2.60 -17.04
N GLU A 67 -1.44 3.30 -17.92
CA GLU A 67 -2.01 4.41 -18.72
C GLU A 67 -2.77 5.48 -17.89
N GLU A 68 -2.20 5.95 -16.77
CA GLU A 68 -2.82 6.89 -15.80
C GLU A 68 -4.02 6.32 -15.00
N ILE A 69 -4.36 5.04 -15.15
CA ILE A 69 -5.44 4.40 -14.37
C ILE A 69 -4.82 3.64 -13.19
N LEU A 70 -5.33 3.91 -11.98
CA LEU A 70 -4.90 3.20 -10.77
C LEU A 70 -5.45 1.77 -10.79
N ASP A 71 -4.55 0.80 -10.97
CA ASP A 71 -4.88 -0.62 -11.01
C ASP A 71 -4.86 -1.24 -9.60
N SER A 72 -3.80 -0.96 -8.85
CA SER A 72 -3.58 -1.59 -7.56
C SER A 72 -2.75 -0.75 -6.61
N VAL A 73 -2.84 -1.07 -5.33
CA VAL A 73 -2.01 -0.48 -4.27
C VAL A 73 -1.44 -1.60 -3.42
N SER A 74 -0.14 -1.59 -3.20
CA SER A 74 0.51 -2.43 -2.20
C SER A 74 1.08 -1.56 -1.10
N PHE A 75 0.95 -1.99 0.15
CA PHE A 75 1.57 -1.27 1.25
C PHE A 75 1.95 -2.15 2.44
N ILE A 76 2.87 -1.62 3.22
CA ILE A 76 3.24 -2.10 4.55
C ILE A 76 3.13 -0.95 5.56
N PHE A 77 3.11 -1.29 6.84
CA PHE A 77 3.23 -0.30 7.91
C PHE A 77 4.09 -0.82 9.06
N ASN A 78 4.71 0.13 9.76
CA ASN A 78 5.49 -0.10 10.99
C ASN A 78 5.13 0.93 12.06
N ASP A 79 5.42 0.61 13.33
CA ASP A 79 5.22 1.52 14.47
C ASP A 79 6.31 2.61 14.55
N CYS A 80 7.45 2.38 13.90
CA CYS A 80 8.55 3.33 13.77
C CYS A 80 8.73 3.72 12.31
N GLU A 81 9.40 4.85 12.06
CA GLU A 81 9.82 5.23 10.71
C GLU A 81 10.57 4.07 10.04
N ILE A 82 10.23 3.82 8.78
CA ILE A 82 10.85 2.76 8.00
C ILE A 82 12.25 3.24 7.65
N ASP A 83 13.24 2.51 8.16
CA ASP A 83 14.63 2.71 7.82
C ASP A 83 14.87 2.35 6.35
N LEU A 84 15.08 3.38 5.54
CA LEU A 84 15.36 3.26 4.11
C LEU A 84 16.76 2.71 3.82
N THR A 85 17.60 2.56 4.85
CA THR A 85 18.95 2.01 4.76
C THR A 85 19.03 0.55 5.22
N SER A 86 17.91 -0.02 5.70
CA SER A 86 17.86 -1.42 6.14
C SER A 86 18.29 -2.35 5.01
N ASN A 87 19.29 -3.18 5.30
CA ASN A 87 19.80 -4.18 4.37
C ASN A 87 19.14 -5.54 4.61
N TRP A 88 19.43 -6.50 3.74
CA TRP A 88 18.92 -7.87 3.83
C TRP A 88 19.43 -8.64 5.06
N ASP A 89 20.40 -8.13 5.81
CA ASP A 89 20.98 -8.85 6.96
C ASP A 89 20.00 -8.91 8.14
N CYS A 90 19.05 -7.96 8.22
CA CYS A 90 17.99 -7.95 9.23
C CYS A 90 16.71 -8.68 8.78
N TRP A 91 16.71 -9.24 7.57
CA TRP A 91 15.57 -9.98 7.04
C TRP A 91 15.47 -11.37 7.67
N SER A 92 14.24 -11.81 7.91
CA SER A 92 13.97 -13.23 8.17
C SER A 92 12.58 -13.61 7.68
N GLU A 93 12.47 -14.79 7.06
CA GLU A 93 11.18 -15.33 6.63
C GLU A 93 10.18 -15.43 7.79
N LYS A 94 10.66 -15.78 9.00
CA LYS A 94 9.81 -15.87 10.19
C LYS A 94 9.12 -14.53 10.47
N ARG A 95 9.88 -13.42 10.45
CA ARG A 95 9.34 -12.06 10.66
C ARG A 95 8.33 -11.69 9.59
N GLU A 96 8.58 -12.03 8.33
CA GLU A 96 7.65 -11.72 7.24
C GLU A 96 6.35 -12.52 7.31
N LYS A 97 6.41 -13.77 7.78
CA LYS A 97 5.19 -14.54 8.09
C LYS A 97 4.41 -13.93 9.26
N GLU A 98 5.11 -13.47 10.30
CA GLU A 98 4.49 -12.76 11.44
C GLU A 98 3.85 -11.43 10.99
N ASN A 99 4.53 -10.67 10.12
CA ASN A 99 3.99 -9.46 9.50
C ASN A 99 2.73 -9.75 8.67
N ALA A 100 2.71 -10.81 7.86
CA ALA A 100 1.52 -11.19 7.10
C ALA A 100 0.31 -11.48 8.02
N VAL A 101 0.53 -12.10 9.18
CA VAL A 101 -0.53 -12.31 10.19
C VAL A 101 -0.96 -10.97 10.81
N LEU A 102 0.00 -10.11 11.16
CA LEU A 102 -0.28 -8.76 11.67
C LEU A 102 -1.14 -7.95 10.70
N TYR A 103 -0.78 -7.95 9.42
CA TYR A 103 -1.51 -7.26 8.35
C TYR A 103 -2.91 -7.81 8.14
N ASN A 104 -3.08 -9.13 8.18
CA ASN A 104 -4.39 -9.76 8.14
C ASN A 104 -5.27 -9.32 9.32
N ASN A 105 -4.74 -9.37 10.54
CA ASN A 105 -5.47 -8.95 11.74
C ASN A 105 -5.83 -7.46 11.72
N TRP A 106 -4.98 -6.63 11.12
CA TRP A 106 -5.25 -5.21 10.92
C TRP A 106 -6.36 -4.98 9.89
N LEU A 107 -6.36 -5.72 8.78
CA LEU A 107 -7.43 -5.66 7.78
C LEU A 107 -8.78 -6.09 8.36
N ASP A 108 -8.80 -7.15 9.17
CA ASP A 108 -10.02 -7.62 9.82
C ASP A 108 -10.64 -6.55 10.73
N LYS A 109 -9.80 -5.70 11.35
CA LYS A 109 -10.25 -4.56 12.16
C LYS A 109 -10.70 -3.38 11.30
N GLU A 110 -10.02 -3.12 10.18
CA GLU A 110 -10.30 -1.95 9.33
C GLU A 110 -11.54 -2.14 8.45
N ILE A 111 -11.64 -3.29 7.77
CA ILE A 111 -12.67 -3.54 6.75
C ILE A 111 -13.45 -4.84 6.96
N GLY A 112 -13.07 -5.67 7.93
CA GLY A 112 -13.69 -6.97 8.21
C GLY A 112 -13.08 -8.13 7.41
N THR A 113 -13.63 -9.32 7.62
CA THR A 113 -13.10 -10.58 7.05
C THR A 113 -13.58 -10.86 5.62
N SER A 114 -14.66 -10.22 5.17
CA SER A 114 -15.11 -10.30 3.78
C SER A 114 -14.41 -9.24 2.95
N ARG A 115 -13.43 -9.65 2.16
CA ARG A 115 -12.51 -8.73 1.47
C ARG A 115 -12.67 -8.65 -0.05
N ASN A 116 -13.75 -9.21 -0.56
CA ASN A 116 -14.19 -9.01 -1.94
C ASN A 116 -15.32 -7.98 -1.94
N PHE A 117 -15.10 -6.86 -2.61
CA PHE A 117 -16.03 -5.74 -2.69
C PHE A 117 -16.48 -5.54 -4.14
N LEU A 118 -17.47 -4.66 -4.34
CA LEU A 118 -17.90 -4.29 -5.69
C LEU A 118 -16.78 -3.60 -6.47
N TRP A 119 -16.01 -2.74 -5.81
CA TRP A 119 -14.92 -1.94 -6.39
C TRP A 119 -13.58 -2.67 -6.50
N GLY A 120 -13.40 -3.83 -5.86
CA GLY A 120 -12.09 -4.49 -5.82
C GLY A 120 -11.94 -5.56 -4.75
N THR A 121 -10.72 -6.02 -4.54
CA THR A 121 -10.35 -7.03 -3.54
C THR A 121 -9.18 -6.55 -2.70
N VAL A 122 -9.20 -6.87 -1.41
CA VAL A 122 -8.12 -6.55 -0.46
C VAL A 122 -7.58 -7.81 0.18
N TRP A 123 -6.27 -7.94 0.29
CA TRP A 123 -5.65 -9.10 0.93
C TRP A 123 -4.36 -8.71 1.67
N ALA A 124 -3.89 -9.62 2.52
CA ALA A 124 -2.55 -9.54 3.09
C ALA A 124 -1.90 -10.91 3.00
N SER A 125 -0.67 -10.97 2.52
CA SER A 125 0.03 -12.22 2.29
C SER A 125 1.54 -12.06 2.39
N TYR A 126 2.21 -13.16 2.72
CA TYR A 126 3.64 -13.34 2.48
C TYR A 126 3.83 -13.93 1.09
N ASP A 127 4.72 -13.33 0.28
CA ASP A 127 5.14 -13.86 -1.00
C ASP A 127 6.56 -14.44 -0.90
N PRO A 128 6.74 -15.77 -1.01
CA PRO A 128 8.05 -16.40 -0.95
C PRO A 128 9.01 -15.97 -2.05
N LYS A 129 8.52 -15.45 -3.18
CA LYS A 129 9.37 -15.05 -4.31
C LYS A 129 10.06 -13.71 -4.07
N SER A 130 9.31 -12.73 -3.58
CA SER A 130 9.87 -11.44 -3.14
C SER A 130 10.53 -11.53 -1.76
N GLY A 131 10.19 -12.56 -0.98
CA GLY A 131 10.63 -12.70 0.41
C GLY A 131 9.95 -11.70 1.32
N GLY A 132 8.91 -10.98 0.88
CA GLY A 132 8.25 -9.93 1.65
C GLY A 132 6.80 -10.26 1.97
N SER A 133 6.24 -9.54 2.93
CA SER A 133 4.81 -9.51 3.23
C SER A 133 4.25 -8.12 2.97
N SER A 134 3.01 -8.06 2.49
CA SER A 134 2.33 -6.79 2.24
C SER A 134 0.82 -6.93 2.29
N ILE A 135 0.15 -5.79 2.36
CA ILE A 135 -1.26 -5.63 2.05
C ILE A 135 -1.38 -5.26 0.58
N GLY A 136 -2.28 -5.91 -0.14
CA GLY A 136 -2.61 -5.62 -1.53
C GLY A 136 -4.06 -5.20 -1.68
N ILE A 137 -4.28 -4.24 -2.57
CA ILE A 137 -5.58 -3.81 -3.08
C ILE A 137 -5.53 -3.91 -4.60
N SER A 138 -6.50 -4.55 -5.22
CA SER A 138 -6.70 -4.56 -6.67
C SER A 138 -8.07 -3.99 -6.97
N TYR A 139 -8.10 -2.97 -7.81
CA TYR A 139 -9.32 -2.31 -8.29
C TYR A 139 -9.85 -3.04 -9.54
N LYS A 140 -11.12 -2.79 -9.90
CA LYS A 140 -11.79 -3.36 -11.08
C LYS A 140 -11.98 -2.35 -12.19
#